data_AF-A0A5P9GSJ2-F1
#
_entry.id   AF-A0A5P9GSJ2-F1
#
_cell.length_a   1.000
_cell.length_b   1.000
_cell.length_c   1.000
_cell.angle_alpha   90.00
_cell.angle_beta   90.00
_cell.angle_gamma   90.00
#
_symmetry.space_group_name_H-M   'P 1'
#
loop_
_entity.id
_entity.type
_entity.pdbx_description
1 polymer ?
#
loop_
_entity_poly.entity_id
_entity_poly.type
_entity_poly.pdbx_seq_one_letter_code
_entity_poly.pdbx_strand_id
1 'polypeptide(L)'
;MTASERFFAILQRVTLVLFLITPLALLWWIGQSIAGNFARQALIEEKDFGSLREKLDEDFAGKEIRTLSGNVLVYEFSKNQDLDDLNYDQVSDVTLVHSKTGNQRKISGDERKVIWFQTVKSNRPEEPDTADENESVDPPAFAYVARLATRDMYKKGVSDLVVGNLETLAQRQIAEGVPFVDSVGEGPEKGQVALVYWDSPDSARFALVSSDTLEILRTEQVELPAASSFLLDLQLDQTIDRDEAIEKAVQAAARRPKPKPRPDSH
;
A
#
# COMPACT_ATOMS: atom_id res chain seq x y z
N MET A 1 32.11 -3.92 62.30
CA MET A 1 31.41 -3.56 61.05
C MET A 1 30.03 -3.04 61.42
N THR A 2 29.82 -1.73 61.32
CA THR A 2 28.58 -1.06 61.76
C THR A 2 27.45 -1.27 60.73
N ALA A 3 26.20 -1.09 61.13
CA ALA A 3 25.03 -1.29 60.25
C ALA A 3 25.09 -0.40 59.00
N SER A 4 25.68 0.79 59.10
CA SER A 4 25.91 1.71 57.99
C SER A 4 26.94 1.17 56.98
N GLU A 5 28.05 0.57 57.42
CA GLU A 5 29.04 -0.04 56.53
C GLU A 5 28.48 -1.21 55.73
N ARG A 6 27.59 -2.01 56.34
CA ARG A 6 26.88 -3.09 55.65
C ARG A 6 25.90 -2.56 54.61
N PHE A 7 25.21 -1.46 54.91
CA PHE A 7 24.29 -0.81 53.97
C PHE A 7 25.03 -0.26 52.74
N PHE A 8 26.15 0.46 52.92
CA PHE A 8 26.96 0.96 51.81
C PHE A 8 27.58 -0.18 50.99
N ALA A 9 28.04 -1.26 51.63
CA ALA A 9 28.57 -2.43 50.93
C ALA A 9 27.51 -3.16 50.07
N ILE A 10 26.26 -3.21 50.55
CA ILE A 10 25.14 -3.79 49.78
C ILE A 10 24.74 -2.86 48.64
N LEU A 11 24.63 -1.55 48.92
CA LEU A 11 24.29 -0.54 47.91
C LEU A 11 25.30 -0.55 46.76
N GLN A 12 26.59 -0.58 47.08
CA GLN A 12 27.67 -0.63 46.07
C GLN A 12 27.59 -1.90 45.20
N ARG A 13 27.21 -3.05 45.78
CA ARG A 13 27.01 -4.30 45.01
C ARG A 13 25.79 -4.22 44.10
N VAL A 14 24.68 -3.65 44.58
CA VAL A 14 23.47 -3.46 43.76
C VAL A 14 23.72 -2.48 42.63
N THR A 15 24.40 -1.36 42.90
CA THR A 15 24.77 -0.39 41.87
C THR A 15 25.69 -1.01 40.81
N LEU A 16 26.66 -1.83 41.22
CA LEU A 16 27.55 -2.52 40.29
C LEU A 16 26.80 -3.54 39.40
N VAL A 17 25.84 -4.27 39.98
CA VAL A 17 24.98 -5.19 39.22
C VAL A 17 24.09 -4.44 38.24
N LEU A 18 23.48 -3.33 38.64
CA LEU A 18 22.70 -2.48 37.75
C LEU A 18 23.56 -1.93 36.61
N PHE A 19 24.77 -1.44 36.92
CA PHE A 19 25.69 -0.90 35.92
C PHE A 19 26.15 -1.95 34.88
N LEU A 20 26.13 -3.24 35.24
CA LEU A 20 26.43 -4.34 34.31
C LEU A 20 25.21 -4.75 33.47
N ILE A 21 23.99 -4.67 34.03
CA ILE A 21 22.76 -5.06 33.33
C ILE A 21 22.29 -3.95 32.38
N THR A 22 22.45 -2.67 32.73
CA THR A 22 22.05 -1.53 31.89
C THR A 22 22.65 -1.57 30.47
N PRO A 23 23.96 -1.77 30.25
CA PRO A 23 24.52 -1.85 28.91
C PRO A 23 24.07 -3.10 28.16
N LEU A 24 23.80 -4.21 28.85
CA LEU A 24 23.24 -5.42 28.23
C LEU A 24 21.81 -5.19 27.74
N ALA A 25 20.98 -4.52 28.54
CA ALA A 25 19.63 -4.13 28.17
C ALA A 25 19.64 -3.11 27.03
N LEU A 26 20.59 -2.16 27.05
CA LEU A 26 20.76 -1.19 25.96
C LEU A 26 21.20 -1.88 24.67
N LEU A 27 22.14 -2.83 24.72
CA LEU A 27 22.57 -3.62 23.56
C LEU A 27 21.44 -4.52 23.03
N TRP A 28 20.63 -5.10 23.91
CA TRP A 28 19.42 -5.83 23.50
C TRP A 28 18.45 -4.88 22.78
N TRP A 29 18.16 -3.72 23.36
CA TRP A 29 17.23 -2.75 22.78
C TRP A 29 17.71 -2.21 21.43
N ILE A 30 18.99 -1.86 21.33
CA ILE A 30 19.64 -1.46 20.08
C ILE A 30 19.64 -2.64 19.09
N GLY A 31 19.92 -3.86 19.53
CA GLY A 31 19.87 -5.06 18.70
C GLY A 31 18.47 -5.34 18.14
N GLN A 32 17.41 -5.14 18.92
CA GLN A 32 16.03 -5.25 18.43
C GLN A 32 15.62 -4.08 17.52
N SER A 33 16.13 -2.88 17.77
CA SER A 33 15.87 -1.74 16.89
C SER A 33 16.59 -1.89 15.54
N ILE A 34 17.83 -2.37 15.55
CA ILE A 34 18.62 -2.68 14.35
C ILE A 34 18.03 -3.90 13.62
N ALA A 35 17.69 -5.00 14.31
CA ALA A 35 17.02 -6.14 13.68
C ALA A 35 15.61 -5.78 13.17
N GLY A 36 14.89 -4.88 13.83
CA GLY A 36 13.61 -4.34 13.36
C GLY A 36 13.77 -3.44 12.14
N ASN A 37 14.84 -2.66 12.06
CA ASN A 37 15.14 -1.80 10.90
C ASN A 37 15.73 -2.58 9.72
N PHE A 38 16.54 -3.62 9.95
CA PHE A 38 17.00 -4.55 8.92
C PHE A 38 15.89 -5.51 8.47
N ALA A 39 15.00 -5.94 9.37
CA ALA A 39 13.77 -6.63 8.97
C ALA A 39 12.90 -5.70 8.12
N ARG A 40 12.76 -4.41 8.48
CA ARG A 40 12.07 -3.41 7.66
C ARG A 40 12.76 -3.13 6.31
N GLN A 41 14.09 -3.08 6.26
CA GLN A 41 14.84 -2.88 5.01
C GLN A 41 14.83 -4.13 4.12
N ALA A 42 14.96 -5.33 4.68
CA ALA A 42 14.76 -6.59 3.94
C ALA A 42 13.28 -6.81 3.53
N LEU A 43 12.32 -6.25 4.28
CA LEU A 43 10.91 -6.13 3.89
C LEU A 43 10.70 -5.12 2.74
N ILE A 44 11.62 -4.19 2.50
CA ILE A 44 11.52 -3.20 1.42
C ILE A 44 12.20 -3.71 0.15
N GLU A 45 13.17 -4.62 0.25
CA GLU A 45 13.94 -5.15 -0.89
C GLU A 45 13.40 -6.49 -1.44
N GLU A 46 12.56 -7.23 -0.70
CA GLU A 46 12.10 -8.56 -1.12
C GLU A 46 10.59 -8.83 -0.91
N LYS A 47 9.74 -7.79 -0.76
CA LYS A 47 8.29 -8.00 -0.64
C LYS A 47 7.49 -7.12 -1.58
N ASP A 48 6.69 -7.81 -2.39
CA ASP A 48 5.64 -7.26 -3.22
C ASP A 48 4.72 -6.32 -2.42
N PHE A 49 4.24 -5.31 -3.13
CA PHE A 49 3.32 -4.26 -2.71
C PHE A 49 2.15 -4.83 -1.86
N GLY A 50 2.05 -4.49 -0.56
CA GLY A 50 0.82 -4.73 0.23
C GLY A 50 0.97 -5.24 1.68
N SER A 51 2.12 -5.75 2.09
CA SER A 51 2.20 -6.64 3.29
C SER A 51 2.12 -6.00 4.69
N LEU A 52 1.57 -4.79 4.87
CA LEU A 52 1.42 -4.18 6.20
C LEU A 52 0.10 -3.42 6.35
N ARG A 53 -0.97 -4.12 6.76
CA ARG A 53 -2.02 -3.55 7.62
C ARG A 53 -2.87 -4.62 8.29
N GLU A 54 -3.05 -4.43 9.60
CA GLU A 54 -3.78 -5.30 10.53
C GLU A 54 -5.27 -5.46 10.18
N LYS A 55 -5.76 -6.66 10.52
CA LYS A 55 -7.11 -7.20 10.37
C LYS A 55 -8.21 -6.24 10.87
N LEU A 56 -9.26 -6.08 10.08
CA LEU A 56 -10.58 -5.65 10.56
C LEU A 56 -11.55 -6.83 10.40
N ASP A 57 -12.04 -7.33 11.54
CA ASP A 57 -13.21 -8.21 11.63
C ASP A 57 -14.47 -7.37 11.38
N GLU A 58 -15.19 -7.63 10.28
CA GLU A 58 -16.65 -7.80 10.22
C GLU A 58 -17.14 -7.83 8.76
N ASP A 59 -17.64 -9.00 8.32
CA ASP A 59 -18.42 -9.14 7.09
C ASP A 59 -19.74 -8.38 7.27
N PHE A 60 -19.84 -7.13 6.83
CA PHE A 60 -21.02 -6.37 6.34
C PHE A 60 -20.65 -4.87 6.25
N ALA A 61 -19.92 -4.45 5.22
CA ALA A 61 -19.49 -3.06 5.09
C ALA A 61 -20.57 -2.20 4.38
N GLY A 62 -21.52 -1.70 5.17
CA GLY A 62 -22.37 -0.56 4.85
C GLY A 62 -21.70 0.73 5.31
N LYS A 63 -20.76 1.27 4.52
CA LYS A 63 -20.01 2.47 4.90
C LYS A 63 -20.80 3.73 4.52
N GLU A 64 -21.04 4.59 5.48
CA GLU A 64 -21.65 5.89 5.23
C GLU A 64 -20.58 6.90 4.79
N ILE A 65 -20.79 7.52 3.63
CA ILE A 65 -19.98 8.62 3.12
C ILE A 65 -20.80 9.90 3.23
N ARG A 66 -20.32 10.86 4.01
CA ARG A 66 -20.88 12.21 4.05
C ARG A 66 -20.53 12.94 2.74
N THR A 67 -21.53 13.49 2.07
CA THR A 67 -21.38 14.37 0.90
C THR A 67 -22.11 15.69 1.14
N LEU A 68 -21.89 16.70 0.29
CA LEU A 68 -22.57 18.00 0.39
C LEU A 68 -24.10 17.88 0.21
N SER A 69 -24.55 16.89 -0.58
CA SER A 69 -25.96 16.70 -0.93
C SER A 69 -26.69 15.70 0.00
N GLY A 70 -25.99 15.12 0.96
CA GLY A 70 -26.47 14.11 1.90
C GLY A 70 -25.60 12.87 1.92
N ASN A 71 -25.96 11.89 2.74
CA ASN A 71 -25.10 10.71 2.93
C ASN A 71 -25.29 9.71 1.79
N VAL A 72 -24.19 9.12 1.32
CA VAL A 72 -24.17 8.01 0.37
C VAL A 72 -23.74 6.76 1.12
N LEU A 73 -24.57 5.73 1.07
CA LEU A 73 -24.27 4.43 1.64
C LEU A 73 -23.54 3.59 0.60
N VAL A 74 -22.36 3.09 0.95
CA VAL A 74 -21.62 2.10 0.16
C VAL A 74 -21.90 0.74 0.73
N TYR A 75 -22.49 -0.13 -0.09
CA TYR A 75 -22.64 -1.54 0.22
C TYR A 75 -21.56 -2.31 -0.53
N GLU A 76 -20.60 -2.85 0.21
CA GLU A 76 -19.56 -3.73 -0.31
C GLU A 76 -19.85 -5.17 0.12
N PHE A 77 -19.95 -6.08 -0.85
CA PHE A 77 -20.00 -7.52 -0.57
C PHE A 77 -18.60 -8.12 -0.55
N SER A 78 -17.82 -7.88 0.50
CA SER A 78 -16.52 -8.54 0.67
C SER A 78 -16.67 -9.77 1.55
N LYS A 79 -16.07 -10.89 1.14
CA LYS A 79 -15.66 -11.93 2.07
C LYS A 79 -14.26 -11.55 2.53
N ASN A 80 -14.09 -11.33 3.84
CA ASN A 80 -12.80 -11.02 4.47
C ASN A 80 -11.64 -11.86 3.89
N GLN A 81 -10.78 -11.26 3.07
CA GLN A 81 -9.51 -11.87 2.64
C GLN A 81 -8.43 -10.80 2.54
N ASP A 82 -7.20 -11.19 2.87
CA ASP A 82 -6.01 -10.37 2.62
C ASP A 82 -5.95 -10.00 1.13
N LEU A 83 -5.54 -8.76 0.82
CA LEU A 83 -5.39 -8.28 -0.56
C LEU A 83 -4.44 -9.15 -1.39
N ASP A 84 -3.51 -9.84 -0.74
CA ASP A 84 -2.56 -10.77 -1.35
C ASP A 84 -3.21 -12.10 -1.77
N ASP A 85 -4.36 -12.44 -1.18
CA ASP A 85 -5.16 -13.65 -1.43
C ASP A 85 -6.45 -13.35 -2.20
N LEU A 86 -6.59 -12.14 -2.75
CA LEU A 86 -7.79 -11.70 -3.45
C LEU A 86 -8.05 -12.59 -4.68
N ASN A 87 -8.80 -13.66 -4.47
CA ASN A 87 -9.28 -14.49 -5.54
C ASN A 87 -10.32 -13.64 -6.28
N TYR A 88 -10.11 -13.37 -7.57
CA TYR A 88 -11.02 -12.60 -8.41
C TYR A 88 -12.50 -13.00 -8.21
N ASP A 89 -12.74 -14.29 -7.99
CA ASP A 89 -14.07 -14.86 -7.76
C ASP A 89 -14.73 -14.35 -6.45
N GLN A 90 -13.94 -13.87 -5.49
CA GLN A 90 -14.35 -13.31 -4.19
C GLN A 90 -14.38 -11.77 -4.14
N VAL A 91 -13.87 -11.09 -5.16
CA VAL A 91 -13.95 -9.61 -5.25
C VAL A 91 -15.40 -9.15 -5.26
N SER A 92 -15.64 -8.06 -4.53
CA SER A 92 -16.96 -7.53 -4.19
C SER A 92 -17.63 -6.78 -5.32
N ASP A 93 -18.95 -6.90 -5.36
CA ASP A 93 -19.80 -5.90 -5.98
C ASP A 93 -19.95 -4.71 -5.03
N VAL A 94 -19.70 -3.50 -5.53
CA VAL A 94 -19.91 -2.26 -4.78
C VAL A 94 -21.14 -1.57 -5.34
N THR A 95 -22.10 -1.29 -4.45
CA THR A 95 -23.31 -0.53 -4.76
C THR A 95 -23.38 0.72 -3.93
N LEU A 96 -23.55 1.86 -4.58
CA LEU A 96 -23.77 3.15 -3.95
C LEU A 96 -25.27 3.44 -3.88
N VAL A 97 -25.74 3.92 -2.73
CA VAL A 97 -27.13 4.33 -2.53
C VAL A 97 -27.17 5.72 -1.90
N HIS A 98 -27.78 6.68 -2.58
CA HIS A 98 -27.95 8.03 -2.07
C HIS A 98 -29.13 8.07 -1.09
N SER A 99 -28.85 8.31 0.20
CA SER A 99 -29.86 8.17 1.27
C SER A 99 -31.08 9.10 1.09
N LYS A 100 -30.85 10.35 0.66
CA LYS A 100 -31.90 11.35 0.43
C LYS A 100 -32.83 11.04 -0.74
N THR A 101 -32.29 10.56 -1.86
CA THR A 101 -33.05 10.38 -3.11
C THR A 101 -33.48 8.93 -3.34
N GLY A 102 -32.84 7.97 -2.67
CA GLY A 102 -33.01 6.54 -2.92
C GLY A 102 -32.36 6.07 -4.23
N ASN A 103 -31.68 6.96 -4.97
CA ASN A 103 -30.98 6.57 -6.19
C ASN A 103 -29.87 5.58 -5.86
N GLN A 104 -29.71 4.56 -6.70
CA GLN A 104 -28.70 3.54 -6.52
C GLN A 104 -27.88 3.35 -7.79
N ARG A 105 -26.60 3.06 -7.62
CA ARG A 105 -25.66 2.77 -8.70
C ARG A 105 -24.76 1.62 -8.31
N LYS A 106 -24.79 0.55 -9.10
CA LYS A 106 -23.77 -0.50 -9.03
C LYS A 106 -22.53 -0.02 -9.80
N ILE A 107 -21.38 0.01 -9.14
CA ILE A 107 -20.12 0.43 -9.77
C ILE A 107 -19.59 -0.70 -10.66
N SER A 108 -19.73 -1.95 -10.20
CA SER A 108 -19.40 -3.15 -10.96
C SER A 108 -20.45 -3.45 -12.04
N GLY A 109 -19.98 -3.83 -13.23
CA GLY A 109 -20.80 -4.08 -14.42
C GLY A 109 -19.98 -4.75 -15.52
N ASP A 110 -20.64 -5.35 -16.51
CA ASP A 110 -20.00 -5.99 -17.68
C ASP A 110 -18.88 -6.97 -17.30
N GLU A 111 -19.16 -7.87 -16.35
CA GLU A 111 -18.22 -8.85 -15.79
C GLU A 111 -17.04 -8.26 -15.00
N ARG A 112 -16.92 -6.93 -14.91
CA ARG A 112 -15.87 -6.22 -14.17
C ARG A 112 -16.24 -6.07 -12.71
N LYS A 113 -15.27 -6.30 -11.84
CA LYS A 113 -15.39 -6.15 -10.39
C LYS A 113 -14.52 -5.02 -9.87
N VAL A 114 -14.92 -4.41 -8.75
CA VAL A 114 -14.17 -3.34 -8.10
C VAL A 114 -13.03 -3.95 -7.31
N ILE A 115 -11.78 -3.74 -7.76
CA ILE A 115 -10.58 -4.24 -7.07
C ILE A 115 -9.97 -3.19 -6.13
N TRP A 116 -10.40 -1.93 -6.26
CA TRP A 116 -9.97 -0.81 -5.42
C TRP A 116 -10.98 0.33 -5.51
N PHE A 117 -11.22 1.01 -4.39
CA PHE A 117 -12.16 2.12 -4.27
C PHE A 117 -11.64 3.14 -3.27
N GLN A 118 -11.60 4.42 -3.67
CA GLN A 118 -11.22 5.53 -2.80
C GLN A 118 -12.15 6.73 -3.00
N THR A 119 -12.55 7.38 -1.92
CA THR A 119 -13.30 8.63 -1.96
C THR A 119 -12.38 9.84 -2.01
N VAL A 120 -12.84 10.90 -2.67
CA VAL A 120 -12.15 12.19 -2.76
C VAL A 120 -12.88 13.18 -1.87
N LYS A 121 -12.21 13.58 -0.78
CA LYS A 121 -12.72 14.56 0.18
C LYS A 121 -12.35 15.98 -0.24
N SER A 122 -13.21 16.94 0.09
CA SER A 122 -12.90 18.37 -0.03
C SER A 122 -11.84 18.75 1.00
N ASN A 123 -10.76 19.39 0.59
CA ASN A 123 -9.72 19.90 1.50
C ASN A 123 -10.15 21.19 2.22
N ARG A 124 -11.34 21.71 1.90
CA ARG A 124 -11.86 22.91 2.56
C ARG A 124 -12.53 22.52 3.88
N PRO A 125 -12.16 23.14 5.01
CA PRO A 125 -12.89 22.97 6.25
C PRO A 125 -14.32 23.46 6.05
N GLU A 126 -15.31 22.62 6.33
CA GLU A 126 -16.65 23.13 6.58
C GLU A 126 -16.58 23.88 7.91
N GLU A 127 -17.10 25.12 7.95
CA GLU A 127 -17.32 25.79 9.23
C GLU A 127 -18.21 24.87 10.08
N PRO A 128 -17.82 24.55 11.32
CA PRO A 128 -18.64 23.70 12.17
C PRO A 128 -19.96 24.43 12.45
N ASP A 129 -21.05 23.92 11.90
CA ASP A 129 -22.36 24.59 11.95
C ASP A 129 -22.98 24.58 13.36
N THR A 130 -22.40 23.86 14.31
CA THR A 130 -22.75 23.95 15.74
C THR A 130 -21.57 23.57 16.61
N ALA A 131 -21.42 24.31 17.71
CA ALA A 131 -20.37 24.23 18.71
C ALA A 131 -20.14 22.81 19.28
N ASP A 132 -19.07 22.16 18.82
CA ASP A 132 -18.31 21.19 19.59
C ASP A 132 -16.86 21.21 19.07
N GLU A 133 -16.01 22.05 19.69
CA GLU A 133 -14.65 22.40 19.24
C GLU A 133 -13.62 21.24 19.30
N ASN A 134 -14.06 19.98 19.50
CA ASN A 134 -13.18 18.83 19.69
C ASN A 134 -13.42 17.63 18.76
N GLU A 135 -14.40 17.68 17.85
CA GLU A 135 -14.52 16.66 16.81
C GLU A 135 -13.94 17.19 15.50
N SER A 136 -12.86 16.56 15.02
CA SER A 136 -12.41 16.74 13.64
C SER A 136 -13.51 16.23 12.72
N VAL A 137 -14.38 17.14 12.28
CA VAL A 137 -15.43 16.82 11.32
C VAL A 137 -14.75 16.45 10.00
N ASP A 138 -14.78 15.16 9.70
CA ASP A 138 -14.22 14.61 8.48
C ASP A 138 -14.85 15.33 7.27
N PRO A 139 -14.06 15.95 6.37
CA PRO A 139 -14.64 16.77 5.33
C PRO A 139 -15.47 15.95 4.35
N PRO A 140 -16.54 16.53 3.77
CA PRO A 140 -17.43 15.80 2.87
C PRO A 140 -16.68 15.34 1.63
N ALA A 141 -17.02 14.13 1.18
CA ALA A 141 -16.57 13.61 -0.11
C ALA A 141 -17.51 14.07 -1.22
N PHE A 142 -16.94 14.41 -2.38
CA PHE A 142 -17.71 14.85 -3.55
C PHE A 142 -17.59 13.86 -4.73
N ALA A 143 -16.51 13.08 -4.77
CA ALA A 143 -16.25 12.11 -5.83
C ALA A 143 -15.64 10.82 -5.28
N TYR A 144 -15.55 9.81 -6.14
CA TYR A 144 -14.80 8.59 -5.89
C TYR A 144 -13.97 8.20 -7.12
N VAL A 145 -12.91 7.45 -6.88
CA VAL A 145 -12.11 6.80 -7.90
C VAL A 145 -12.12 5.30 -7.61
N ALA A 146 -12.37 4.50 -8.64
CA ALA A 146 -12.43 3.05 -8.55
C ALA A 146 -11.63 2.39 -9.67
N ARG A 147 -11.01 1.25 -9.34
CA ARG A 147 -10.39 0.38 -10.33
C ARG A 147 -11.30 -0.81 -10.59
N LEU A 148 -11.63 -1.03 -11.86
CA LEU A 148 -12.48 -2.13 -12.31
C LEU A 148 -11.65 -3.10 -13.13
N ALA A 149 -11.74 -4.40 -12.86
CA ALA A 149 -11.05 -5.40 -13.65
C ALA A 149 -11.98 -6.55 -14.00
N THR A 150 -11.85 -7.09 -15.22
CA THR A 150 -12.30 -8.46 -15.52
C THR A 150 -11.32 -9.47 -14.96
N ARG A 151 -11.67 -10.77 -14.97
CA ARG A 151 -10.76 -11.84 -14.52
C ARG A 151 -9.45 -11.85 -15.29
N ASP A 152 -9.53 -11.62 -16.59
CA ASP A 152 -8.38 -11.62 -17.48
C ASP A 152 -7.51 -10.38 -17.30
N MET A 153 -8.13 -9.22 -17.06
CA MET A 153 -7.40 -7.99 -16.72
C MET A 153 -6.66 -8.14 -15.39
N TYR A 154 -7.33 -8.71 -14.38
CA TYR A 154 -6.74 -8.98 -13.07
C TYR A 154 -5.49 -9.88 -13.19
N LYS A 155 -5.59 -10.98 -13.96
CA LYS A 155 -4.44 -11.88 -14.23
C LYS A 155 -3.28 -11.19 -14.95
N LYS A 156 -3.58 -10.16 -15.75
CA LYS A 156 -2.58 -9.37 -16.48
C LYS A 156 -2.05 -8.19 -15.64
N GLY A 157 -2.53 -8.00 -14.42
CA GLY A 157 -2.14 -6.89 -13.55
C GLY A 157 -2.63 -5.53 -14.03
N VAL A 158 -3.75 -5.48 -14.76
CA VAL A 158 -4.31 -4.23 -15.31
C VAL A 158 -5.78 -4.04 -14.90
N SER A 159 -6.27 -2.81 -14.97
CA SER A 159 -7.64 -2.43 -14.61
C SER A 159 -8.10 -1.18 -15.34
N ASP A 160 -9.40 -1.02 -15.53
CA ASP A 160 -9.98 0.24 -15.95
C ASP A 160 -10.07 1.19 -14.76
N LEU A 161 -9.83 2.47 -15.02
CA LEU A 161 -9.92 3.52 -14.02
C LEU A 161 -11.22 4.30 -14.23
N VAL A 162 -12.05 4.37 -13.20
CA VAL A 162 -13.34 5.05 -13.21
C VAL A 162 -13.33 6.15 -12.17
N VAL A 163 -13.85 7.32 -12.55
CA VAL A 163 -14.16 8.42 -11.63
C VAL A 163 -15.67 8.58 -11.61
N GLY A 164 -16.24 8.75 -10.42
CA GLY A 164 -17.66 9.03 -10.27
C GLY A 164 -17.96 10.15 -9.30
N ASN A 165 -19.12 10.74 -9.48
CA ASN A 165 -19.68 11.79 -8.66
C ASN A 165 -20.57 11.15 -7.57
N LEU A 166 -20.33 11.49 -6.31
CA LEU A 166 -21.10 10.89 -5.21
C LEU A 166 -22.50 11.51 -5.05
N GLU A 167 -22.72 12.74 -5.50
CA GLU A 167 -24.02 13.41 -5.40
C GLU A 167 -24.99 12.92 -6.48
N THR A 168 -24.52 12.79 -7.73
CA THR A 168 -25.35 12.35 -8.86
C THR A 168 -25.30 10.84 -9.08
N LEU A 169 -24.35 10.16 -8.45
CA LEU A 169 -23.99 8.75 -8.70
C LEU A 169 -23.58 8.45 -10.15
N ALA A 170 -23.32 9.48 -10.96
CA ALA A 170 -22.78 9.33 -12.30
C ALA A 170 -21.33 8.83 -12.23
N GLN A 171 -20.91 8.07 -13.23
CA GLN A 171 -19.53 7.60 -13.33
C GLN A 171 -19.05 7.60 -14.77
N ARG A 172 -17.75 7.74 -14.96
CA ARG A 172 -17.10 7.68 -16.27
C ARG A 172 -15.77 6.95 -16.16
N GLN A 173 -15.50 6.10 -17.14
CA GLN A 173 -14.19 5.50 -17.33
C GLN A 173 -13.23 6.57 -17.88
N ILE A 174 -12.12 6.76 -17.19
CA ILE A 174 -11.09 7.76 -17.48
C ILE A 174 -9.92 7.13 -18.26
N ALA A 175 -9.57 5.89 -17.93
CA ALA A 175 -8.50 5.16 -18.61
C ALA A 175 -8.77 3.65 -18.62
N GLU A 176 -8.19 2.94 -19.59
CA GLU A 176 -8.30 1.50 -19.77
C GLU A 176 -6.95 0.83 -19.55
N GLY A 177 -6.95 -0.40 -19.03
CA GLY A 177 -5.74 -1.21 -18.96
C GLY A 177 -4.62 -0.60 -18.09
N VAL A 178 -4.99 0.18 -17.08
CA VAL A 178 -4.09 0.84 -16.13
C VAL A 178 -3.50 -0.18 -15.16
N PRO A 179 -2.17 -0.41 -15.16
CA PRO A 179 -1.51 -1.26 -14.17
C PRO A 179 -1.60 -0.73 -12.73
N PHE A 180 -1.47 0.59 -12.54
CA PHE A 180 -1.36 1.17 -11.21
C PHE A 180 -1.89 2.60 -11.14
N VAL A 181 -2.45 2.95 -9.98
CA VAL A 181 -2.88 4.31 -9.62
C VAL A 181 -2.05 4.71 -8.40
N ASP A 182 -1.30 5.80 -8.54
CA ASP A 182 -0.30 6.23 -7.56
C ASP A 182 -0.88 7.19 -6.53
N SER A 183 -1.61 8.20 -7.00
CA SER A 183 -2.19 9.21 -6.13
C SER A 183 -3.56 9.65 -6.61
N VAL A 184 -4.46 9.92 -5.65
CA VAL A 184 -5.79 10.45 -5.88
C VAL A 184 -6.09 11.50 -4.81
N GLY A 185 -6.55 12.67 -5.23
CA GLY A 185 -6.89 13.78 -4.33
C GLY A 185 -7.77 14.83 -4.99
N GLU A 186 -8.12 15.87 -4.22
CA GLU A 186 -8.79 17.05 -4.78
C GLU A 186 -7.81 17.82 -5.69
N GLY A 187 -8.33 18.33 -6.81
CA GLY A 187 -7.61 19.22 -7.72
C GLY A 187 -7.48 20.65 -7.19
N PRO A 188 -6.86 21.55 -7.99
CA PRO A 188 -6.65 22.93 -7.58
C PRO A 188 -7.95 23.73 -7.44
N GLU A 189 -9.00 23.38 -8.20
CA GLU A 189 -10.32 24.02 -8.10
C GLU A 189 -11.34 23.08 -7.45
N LYS A 190 -12.39 23.67 -6.87
CA LYS A 190 -13.46 22.92 -6.19
C LYS A 190 -14.12 21.95 -7.17
N GLY A 191 -14.35 20.71 -6.71
CA GLY A 191 -15.02 19.70 -7.54
C GLY A 191 -14.12 19.18 -8.67
N GLN A 192 -12.80 19.27 -8.51
CA GLN A 192 -11.87 18.60 -9.40
C GLN A 192 -11.23 17.42 -8.68
N VAL A 193 -11.02 16.33 -9.42
CA VAL A 193 -10.27 15.16 -8.98
C VAL A 193 -8.93 15.17 -9.70
N ALA A 194 -7.85 15.25 -8.94
CA ALA A 194 -6.50 15.06 -9.43
C ALA A 194 -6.09 13.61 -9.21
N LEU A 195 -5.55 12.96 -10.24
CA LEU A 195 -5.10 11.59 -10.15
C LEU A 195 -3.84 11.36 -10.97
N VAL A 196 -2.94 10.53 -10.43
CA VAL A 196 -1.73 10.05 -11.10
C VAL A 196 -1.87 8.55 -11.31
N TYR A 197 -1.73 8.10 -12.54
CA TYR A 197 -1.84 6.69 -12.92
C TYR A 197 -0.81 6.33 -13.97
N TRP A 198 -0.47 5.05 -14.05
CA TRP A 198 0.54 4.54 -14.96
C TRP A 198 -0.15 3.87 -16.13
N ASP A 199 0.09 4.30 -17.36
CA ASP A 199 -0.41 3.58 -18.56
C ASP A 199 0.48 2.38 -18.89
N SER A 200 1.74 2.44 -18.47
CA SER A 200 2.75 1.41 -18.68
C SER A 200 3.85 1.57 -17.62
N PRO A 201 4.75 0.57 -17.44
CA PRO A 201 5.81 0.62 -16.42
C PRO A 201 6.70 1.86 -16.48
N ASP A 202 6.85 2.47 -17.65
CA ASP A 202 7.75 3.61 -17.88
C ASP A 202 6.99 4.91 -18.21
N SER A 203 5.67 4.95 -18.04
CA SER A 203 4.85 6.12 -18.37
C SER A 203 3.75 6.35 -17.35
N ALA A 204 3.95 7.36 -16.51
CA ALA A 204 2.94 7.91 -15.64
C ALA A 204 2.22 9.10 -16.32
N ARG A 205 0.92 9.23 -16.04
CA ARG A 205 0.06 10.33 -16.44
C ARG A 205 -0.60 10.97 -15.24
N PHE A 206 -0.59 12.29 -15.25
CA PHE A 206 -1.44 13.12 -14.43
C PHE A 206 -2.72 13.40 -15.21
N ALA A 207 -3.88 13.20 -14.59
CA ALA A 207 -5.16 13.65 -15.11
C ALA A 207 -5.90 14.50 -14.08
N LEU A 208 -6.56 15.53 -14.58
CA LEU A 208 -7.47 16.37 -13.83
C LEU A 208 -8.88 16.17 -14.40
N VAL A 209 -9.82 15.77 -13.55
CA VAL A 209 -11.18 15.40 -13.95
C VAL A 209 -12.18 16.28 -13.19
N SER A 210 -13.15 16.86 -13.89
CA SER A 210 -14.27 17.55 -13.23
C SER A 210 -15.22 16.54 -12.59
N SER A 211 -15.58 16.69 -11.32
CA SER A 211 -16.57 15.81 -10.69
C SER A 211 -17.96 15.98 -11.26
N ASP A 212 -18.32 17.19 -11.70
CA ASP A 212 -19.69 17.51 -12.10
C ASP A 212 -20.01 17.01 -13.51
N THR A 213 -19.06 17.18 -14.43
CA THR A 213 -19.19 16.76 -15.82
C THR A 213 -18.54 15.40 -16.11
N LEU A 214 -17.66 14.94 -15.22
CA LEU A 214 -16.80 13.77 -15.40
C LEU A 214 -15.89 13.88 -16.62
N GLU A 215 -15.67 15.08 -17.15
CA GLU A 215 -14.75 15.31 -18.26
C GLU A 215 -13.31 15.46 -17.78
N ILE A 216 -12.38 14.96 -18.59
CA ILE A 216 -10.95 15.15 -18.39
C ILE A 216 -10.61 16.58 -18.81
N LEU A 217 -10.29 17.43 -17.84
CA LEU A 217 -9.95 18.83 -18.05
C LEU A 217 -8.50 19.00 -18.53
N ARG A 218 -7.59 18.17 -18.01
CA ARG A 218 -6.16 18.22 -18.32
C ARG A 218 -5.56 16.83 -18.23
N THR A 219 -4.63 16.52 -19.12
CA THR A 219 -3.80 15.32 -19.03
C THR A 219 -2.37 15.68 -19.38
N GLU A 220 -1.43 15.22 -18.57
CA GLU A 220 -0.01 15.46 -18.76
C GLU A 220 0.78 14.19 -18.49
N GLN A 221 1.80 13.95 -19.28
CA GLN A 221 2.76 12.90 -18.97
C GLN A 221 3.66 13.39 -17.83
N VAL A 222 3.81 12.56 -16.80
CA VAL A 222 4.72 12.84 -15.69
C VAL A 222 6.12 12.40 -16.14
N GLU A 223 7.05 13.35 -16.18
CA GLU A 223 8.44 13.04 -16.46
C GLU A 223 9.01 12.22 -15.30
N LEU A 224 9.39 10.98 -15.59
CA LEU A 224 10.11 10.16 -14.63
C LEU A 224 11.53 10.72 -14.51
N PRO A 225 12.10 10.80 -13.29
CA PRO A 225 13.49 11.15 -13.14
C PRO A 225 14.30 10.17 -13.99
N ALA A 226 15.14 10.70 -14.90
CA ALA A 226 16.05 9.88 -15.68
C ALA A 226 16.77 8.96 -14.71
N ALA A 227 16.74 7.64 -14.96
CA ALA A 227 17.36 6.65 -14.09
C ALA A 227 18.77 7.14 -13.79
N SER A 228 18.98 7.65 -12.56
CA SER A 228 20.28 8.16 -12.17
C SER A 228 21.26 7.01 -12.36
N SER A 229 22.40 7.27 -12.99
CA SER A 229 23.46 6.31 -13.31
C SER A 229 23.82 5.35 -12.15
N PHE A 230 23.45 5.72 -10.92
CA PHE A 230 23.49 4.90 -9.72
C PHE A 230 22.74 3.55 -9.82
N LEU A 231 21.58 3.46 -10.49
CA LEU A 231 20.85 2.19 -10.63
C LEU A 231 21.46 1.27 -11.70
N LEU A 232 22.08 1.86 -12.75
CA LEU A 232 22.85 1.10 -13.72
C LEU A 232 24.15 0.57 -13.11
N ASP A 233 24.83 1.36 -12.27
CA ASP A 233 26.01 0.92 -11.53
C ASP A 233 25.67 -0.19 -10.53
N LEU A 234 24.53 -0.11 -9.82
CA LEU A 234 24.10 -1.17 -8.90
C LEU A 234 23.77 -2.49 -9.61
N GLN A 235 23.13 -2.43 -10.80
CA GLN A 235 22.89 -3.62 -11.62
C GLN A 235 24.19 -4.17 -12.20
N LEU A 236 25.14 -3.33 -12.60
CA LEU A 236 26.44 -3.79 -13.09
C LEU A 236 27.23 -4.51 -11.97
N ASP A 237 27.26 -3.95 -10.76
CA ASP A 237 28.01 -4.50 -9.62
C ASP A 237 27.44 -5.87 -9.18
N GLN A 238 26.11 -6.02 -9.16
CA GLN A 238 25.46 -7.30 -8.87
C GLN A 238 25.67 -8.37 -9.96
N THR A 239 25.84 -7.95 -11.21
CA THR A 239 26.10 -8.89 -12.32
C THR A 239 27.55 -9.39 -12.28
N ILE A 240 28.49 -8.50 -11.94
CA ILE A 240 29.92 -8.81 -11.80
C ILE A 240 30.15 -9.79 -10.63
N ASP A 241 29.52 -9.57 -9.48
CA ASP A 241 29.63 -10.46 -8.31
C ASP A 241 29.06 -11.87 -8.59
N ARG A 242 28.01 -11.94 -9.42
CA ARG A 242 27.37 -13.22 -9.78
C ARG A 242 28.25 -14.05 -10.71
N ASP A 243 28.90 -13.42 -11.67
CA ASP A 243 29.82 -14.10 -12.59
C ASP A 243 31.10 -14.56 -11.88
N GLU A 244 31.63 -13.77 -10.94
CA GLU A 244 32.78 -14.17 -10.13
C GLU A 244 32.45 -15.35 -9.19
N ALA A 245 31.23 -15.36 -8.62
CA ALA A 245 30.74 -16.47 -7.81
C ALA A 245 30.57 -17.77 -8.63
N ILE A 246 30.07 -17.66 -9.87
CA ILE A 246 29.94 -18.79 -10.79
C ILE A 246 31.32 -19.32 -11.17
N GLU A 247 32.29 -18.45 -11.48
CA GLU A 247 33.64 -18.87 -11.83
C GLU A 247 34.35 -19.58 -10.66
N LYS A 248 34.22 -19.05 -9.43
CA LYS A 248 34.73 -19.71 -8.21
C LYS A 248 34.07 -21.07 -7.96
N ALA A 249 32.77 -21.20 -8.19
CA ALA A 249 32.05 -22.46 -8.04
C ALA A 249 32.50 -23.52 -9.06
N VAL A 250 32.74 -23.10 -10.32
CA VAL A 250 33.26 -23.98 -11.38
C VAL A 250 34.70 -24.43 -11.07
N GLN A 251 35.57 -23.53 -10.61
CA GLN A 251 36.93 -23.89 -10.20
C GLN A 251 36.96 -24.82 -8.97
N ALA A 252 36.05 -24.62 -8.01
CA ALA A 252 35.91 -25.50 -6.85
C ALA A 252 35.40 -26.90 -7.23
N ALA A 253 34.48 -26.99 -8.20
CA ALA A 253 33.98 -28.27 -8.72
C ALA A 253 35.06 -29.05 -9.48
N ALA A 254 35.92 -28.35 -10.25
CA ALA A 254 37.03 -28.97 -10.99
C ALA A 254 38.14 -29.56 -10.09
N ARG A 255 38.23 -29.12 -8.82
CA ARG A 255 39.20 -29.63 -7.83
C ARG A 255 38.70 -30.84 -7.04
N ARG A 256 37.48 -31.32 -7.26
CA ARG A 256 36.97 -32.52 -6.56
C ARG A 256 37.64 -33.78 -7.13
N PRO A 257 38.29 -34.61 -6.29
CA PRO A 257 38.89 -35.86 -6.73
C PRO A 257 37.80 -36.83 -7.22
N LYS A 258 38.03 -37.47 -8.37
CA LYS A 258 37.10 -38.46 -8.94
C LYS A 258 36.76 -39.54 -7.91
N PRO A 259 35.47 -39.92 -7.78
CA PRO A 259 35.08 -40.98 -6.86
C PRO A 259 35.80 -42.28 -7.26
N LYS A 260 36.42 -42.93 -6.28
CA LYS A 260 37.05 -44.25 -6.48
C LYS A 260 35.99 -45.23 -6.98
N PRO A 261 36.29 -46.05 -7.99
CA PRO A 261 35.37 -47.07 -8.46
C PRO A 261 35.04 -48.02 -7.31
N ARG A 262 33.74 -48.34 -7.16
CA ARG A 262 33.27 -49.34 -6.21
C ARG A 262 33.94 -50.68 -6.55
N PRO A 263 34.49 -51.41 -5.57
CA PRO A 263 34.96 -52.76 -5.83
C PRO A 263 33.76 -53.65 -6.15
N ASP A 264 33.86 -54.38 -7.25
CA ASP A 264 32.87 -55.35 -7.69
C ASP A 264 32.70 -56.44 -6.62
N SER A 265 31.45 -56.63 -6.19
CA SER A 265 31.05 -57.72 -5.32
C SER A 265 30.97 -59.01 -6.13
N HIS A 266 31.95 -59.90 -5.94
CA HIS A 266 31.86 -61.32 -6.28
C HIS A 266 31.43 -62.13 -5.06
#